data_AF-A0A8T2ZXD4-F1
#
_entry.id   AF-A0A8T2ZXD4-F1
#
_cell.length_a   1.000
_cell.length_b   1.000
_cell.length_c   1.000
_cell.angle_alpha   90.00
_cell.angle_beta   90.00
_cell.angle_gamma   90.00
#
_symmetry.space_group_name_H-M   'P 1'
#
loop_
_entity.id
_entity.type
_entity.pdbx_description
1 polymer ?
#
loop_
_entity_poly.entity_id
_entity_poly.type
_entity_poly.pdbx_seq_one_letter_code
_entity_poly.pdbx_strand_id
1 'polypeptide(L)'
;MTGNVNIGQHAAIIAGSVVFSAANLTMDSHSSINTTALGGSPPPQTSGTPVGDDGGGGGHGGRGASCLKRNKTSNWGGDVYAWSTLAEPWSYGSKGGGTSSQNKCGGNGGGRVKLQVKEILYLNGSVTAEGGDGGLNGGGGSGGSIFVHAVKLKGYGTISAAGGRGWGGGGGGRVSLDCYSIQEDVKVTVHGGLSIGCPGNAGAAGTFFNADLLSLRVSNDYVMTETETPLLDFPTMTLWSNVFVENYAKVLVPLVWSRVQVRGQISLYRGGSIVFGLSEFPVSEFELVAEELLMSDSIIKVFGAFRVAIKMLLMWNSKIEIDGGGNTVVTASVLEVRNLIVLRAGSVLGSNANLGLYGQGLLKLTGHGDTIRGQRLSLSLFYNITVGPGSLLQAPLDDDASRSVVTKSLCESQTCPIDLITPPDDCHVNYTLSFSLQ
;
A
#
# COMPACT_ATOMS: atom_id res chain seq x y z
N MET A 1 -37.23 -6.91 4.91
CA MET A 1 -36.79 -6.93 6.32
C MET A 1 -37.20 -5.63 6.96
N THR A 2 -37.87 -5.72 8.10
CA THR A 2 -38.46 -4.61 8.88
C THR A 2 -38.17 -4.75 10.38
N GLY A 3 -37.40 -5.75 10.80
CA GLY A 3 -37.12 -6.04 12.21
C GLY A 3 -35.85 -5.35 12.71
N ASN A 4 -35.78 -5.08 14.01
CA ASN A 4 -34.62 -4.48 14.66
C ASN A 4 -33.85 -5.53 15.47
N VAL A 5 -32.53 -5.40 15.55
CA VAL A 5 -31.65 -6.21 16.38
C VAL A 5 -30.97 -5.30 17.39
N ASN A 6 -31.06 -5.63 18.68
CA ASN A 6 -30.40 -4.87 19.75
C ASN A 6 -29.47 -5.80 20.53
N ILE A 7 -28.18 -5.51 20.47
CA ILE A 7 -27.14 -6.17 21.25
C ILE A 7 -26.86 -5.27 22.45
N GLY A 8 -27.44 -5.66 23.59
CA GLY A 8 -27.37 -4.88 24.82
C GLY A 8 -25.96 -4.82 25.42
N GLN A 9 -25.80 -3.98 26.44
CA GLN A 9 -24.54 -3.78 27.13
C GLN A 9 -23.95 -5.11 27.64
N HIS A 10 -22.65 -5.33 27.42
CA HIS A 10 -21.92 -6.55 27.79
C HIS A 10 -22.43 -7.86 27.14
N ALA A 11 -23.31 -7.80 26.15
CA ALA A 11 -23.69 -8.98 25.38
C ALA A 11 -22.61 -9.32 24.34
N ALA A 12 -22.35 -10.61 24.15
CA ALA A 12 -21.34 -11.10 23.22
C ALA A 12 -21.94 -12.14 22.27
N ILE A 13 -21.63 -12.01 20.98
CA ILE A 13 -22.00 -12.96 19.93
C ILE A 13 -20.70 -13.53 19.37
N ILE A 14 -20.48 -14.82 19.61
CA ILE A 14 -19.22 -15.49 19.29
C ILE A 14 -19.47 -16.61 18.30
N ALA A 15 -18.91 -16.49 17.10
CA ALA A 15 -19.00 -17.51 16.05
C ALA A 15 -17.88 -17.32 15.02
N GLY A 16 -17.59 -18.34 14.21
CA GLY A 16 -16.65 -18.17 13.08
C GLY A 16 -17.22 -17.34 11.93
N SER A 17 -18.53 -17.43 11.70
CA SER A 17 -19.26 -16.62 10.72
C SER A 17 -20.48 -15.97 11.39
N VAL A 18 -20.63 -14.66 11.23
CA VAL A 18 -21.79 -13.92 11.71
C VAL A 18 -22.42 -13.15 10.55
N VAL A 19 -23.72 -13.32 10.34
CA VAL A 19 -24.50 -12.53 9.38
C VAL A 19 -25.70 -11.94 10.09
N PHE A 20 -25.81 -10.62 10.08
CA PHE A 20 -27.01 -9.89 10.51
C PHE A 20 -27.70 -9.29 9.31
N SER A 21 -29.02 -9.43 9.26
CA SER A 21 -29.85 -8.76 8.27
C SER A 21 -31.06 -8.15 8.98
N ALA A 22 -31.08 -6.82 9.11
CA ALA A 22 -32.05 -6.08 9.91
C ALA A 22 -32.43 -4.75 9.27
N ALA A 23 -33.53 -4.14 9.73
CA ALA A 23 -33.86 -2.75 9.42
C ALA A 23 -32.90 -1.83 10.18
N ASN A 24 -32.83 -2.00 11.50
CA ASN A 24 -31.90 -1.29 12.38
C ASN A 24 -31.11 -2.29 13.24
N LEU A 25 -29.84 -1.98 13.50
CA LEU A 25 -28.97 -2.74 14.40
C LEU A 25 -28.35 -1.79 15.42
N THR A 26 -28.57 -2.07 16.70
CA THR A 26 -28.01 -1.30 17.81
C THR A 26 -27.02 -2.18 18.58
N MET A 27 -25.81 -1.69 18.77
CA MET A 27 -24.77 -2.29 19.61
C MET A 27 -24.40 -1.30 20.71
N ASP A 28 -24.82 -1.60 21.94
CA ASP A 28 -24.54 -0.76 23.10
C ASP A 28 -23.06 -0.85 23.53
N SER A 29 -22.66 -0.01 24.48
CA SER A 29 -21.29 -0.02 24.99
C SER A 29 -20.90 -1.40 25.54
N HIS A 30 -19.64 -1.79 25.33
CA HIS A 30 -19.09 -3.09 25.74
C HIS A 30 -19.80 -4.32 25.14
N SER A 31 -20.74 -4.16 24.21
CA SER A 31 -21.25 -5.27 23.41
C SER A 31 -20.20 -5.73 22.39
N SER A 32 -20.24 -6.99 21.97
CA SER A 32 -19.28 -7.52 21.00
C SER A 32 -19.89 -8.52 20.01
N ILE A 33 -19.49 -8.39 18.75
CA ILE A 33 -19.56 -9.46 17.76
C ILE A 33 -18.13 -9.93 17.54
N ASN A 34 -17.79 -11.11 18.05
CA ASN A 34 -16.43 -11.59 18.10
C ASN A 34 -16.24 -12.87 17.28
N THR A 35 -15.41 -12.76 16.26
CA THR A 35 -15.01 -13.86 15.39
C THR A 35 -13.48 -14.06 15.39
N THR A 36 -12.78 -13.46 16.36
CA THR A 36 -11.32 -13.50 16.52
C THR A 36 -10.82 -14.93 16.66
N ALA A 37 -9.81 -15.31 15.88
CA ALA A 37 -9.21 -16.65 15.85
C ALA A 37 -10.18 -17.81 15.52
N LEU A 38 -11.37 -17.52 15.00
CA LEU A 38 -12.41 -18.50 14.63
C LEU A 38 -12.53 -18.69 13.11
N GLY A 39 -11.46 -18.41 12.37
CA GLY A 39 -11.37 -18.58 10.92
C GLY A 39 -11.41 -20.04 10.49
N GLY A 40 -12.18 -20.30 9.43
CA GLY A 40 -12.19 -21.57 8.72
C GLY A 40 -11.09 -21.64 7.64
N SER A 41 -11.26 -22.54 6.68
CA SER A 41 -10.34 -22.63 5.54
C SER A 41 -10.46 -21.41 4.61
N PRO A 42 -9.34 -20.91 4.06
CA PRO A 42 -9.38 -19.88 3.02
C PRO A 42 -10.06 -20.42 1.74
N PRO A 43 -10.42 -19.55 0.78
CA PRO A 43 -10.99 -19.97 -0.50
C PRO A 43 -10.14 -21.03 -1.22
N PRO A 44 -10.75 -21.92 -2.03
CA PRO A 44 -10.02 -22.91 -2.80
C PRO A 44 -8.91 -22.26 -3.65
N GLN A 45 -7.79 -22.96 -3.82
CA GLN A 45 -6.62 -22.52 -4.61
C GLN A 45 -5.91 -21.27 -4.07
N THR A 46 -6.31 -20.76 -2.91
CA THR A 46 -5.57 -19.72 -2.19
C THR A 46 -4.90 -20.34 -0.97
N SER A 47 -3.70 -19.86 -0.64
CA SER A 47 -3.05 -20.22 0.62
C SER A 47 -2.47 -18.98 1.27
N GLY A 48 -3.20 -18.43 2.24
CA GLY A 48 -2.64 -17.47 3.17
C GLY A 48 -1.88 -18.12 4.31
N THR A 49 -1.80 -19.46 4.38
CA THR A 49 -0.98 -20.14 5.39
C THR A 49 0.41 -20.37 4.81
N PRO A 50 1.49 -19.88 5.44
CA PRO A 50 2.85 -20.12 4.95
C PRO A 50 3.17 -21.61 4.89
N VAL A 51 4.03 -21.98 3.94
CA VAL A 51 4.55 -23.35 3.79
C VAL A 51 5.86 -23.47 4.57
N GLY A 52 6.07 -24.63 5.20
CA GLY A 52 7.30 -24.94 5.96
C GLY A 52 7.19 -24.66 7.45
N ASP A 53 8.33 -24.77 8.14
CA ASP A 53 8.46 -24.75 9.60
C ASP A 53 9.18 -23.48 10.09
N ASP A 54 9.06 -22.36 9.37
CA ASP A 54 9.74 -21.10 9.69
C ASP A 54 8.95 -20.19 10.64
N GLY A 55 7.75 -20.60 11.06
CA GLY A 55 6.89 -19.81 11.93
C GLY A 55 6.35 -18.52 11.29
N GLY A 56 6.19 -18.49 9.96
CA GLY A 56 5.66 -17.32 9.26
C GLY A 56 4.22 -16.98 9.65
N GLY A 57 3.84 -15.71 9.66
CA GLY A 57 2.47 -15.28 9.92
C GLY A 57 1.53 -15.59 8.75
N GLY A 58 0.26 -15.81 9.03
CA GLY A 58 -0.77 -15.96 7.98
C GLY A 58 -0.95 -14.66 7.20
N GLY A 59 -1.35 -14.72 5.92
CA GLY A 59 -1.72 -13.56 5.09
C GLY A 59 -3.21 -13.59 4.72
N HIS A 60 -3.81 -12.44 4.45
CA HIS A 60 -5.16 -12.32 3.89
C HIS A 60 -5.36 -10.98 3.17
N GLY A 61 -5.55 -9.88 3.90
CA GLY A 61 -5.60 -8.52 3.37
C GLY A 61 -4.20 -7.96 3.15
N GLY A 62 -3.32 -8.17 4.13
CA GLY A 62 -1.87 -7.99 4.05
C GLY A 62 -1.14 -9.33 4.10
N ARG A 63 0.11 -9.35 3.65
CA ARG A 63 0.99 -10.53 3.82
C ARG A 63 1.38 -10.70 5.28
N GLY A 64 1.52 -11.95 5.72
CA GLY A 64 2.12 -12.24 7.01
C GLY A 64 3.63 -12.05 6.99
N ALA A 65 4.24 -11.75 8.12
CA ALA A 65 5.70 -11.61 8.22
C ALA A 65 6.39 -12.98 8.25
N SER A 66 7.64 -13.03 7.80
CA SER A 66 8.52 -14.15 8.05
C SER A 66 9.77 -13.66 8.78
N CYS A 67 10.15 -14.38 9.82
CA CYS A 67 11.39 -14.15 10.57
C CYS A 67 12.28 -15.38 10.36
N LEU A 68 12.89 -15.46 9.18
CA LEU A 68 13.81 -16.55 8.85
C LEU A 68 15.04 -16.52 9.77
N LYS A 69 15.46 -17.69 10.25
CA LYS A 69 16.74 -17.87 10.96
C LYS A 69 17.95 -17.96 10.02
N ARG A 70 17.75 -17.94 8.71
CA ARG A 70 18.80 -18.14 7.68
C ARG A 70 18.80 -16.99 6.68
N ASN A 71 20.00 -16.65 6.17
CA ASN A 71 20.34 -15.54 5.28
C ASN A 71 19.63 -15.55 3.90
N LYS A 72 18.29 -15.58 3.84
CA LYS A 72 17.51 -15.25 2.64
C LYS A 72 16.65 -14.04 2.96
N THR A 73 16.77 -13.00 2.16
CA THR A 73 16.31 -11.64 2.48
C THR A 73 14.92 -11.27 1.95
N SER A 74 14.14 -12.21 1.41
CA SER A 74 12.78 -11.90 0.93
C SER A 74 11.88 -13.12 0.85
N ASN A 75 11.48 -13.66 2.00
CA ASN A 75 10.30 -14.52 2.06
C ASN A 75 9.31 -13.82 2.99
N TRP A 76 8.14 -13.42 2.50
CA TRP A 76 7.01 -13.14 3.36
C TRP A 76 6.46 -14.46 3.95
N GLY A 77 5.56 -14.36 4.91
CA GLY A 77 4.80 -15.49 5.42
C GLY A 77 3.71 -15.89 4.42
N GLY A 78 2.45 -15.84 4.86
CA GLY A 78 1.30 -16.11 4.01
C GLY A 78 1.03 -14.98 3.02
N ASP A 79 0.58 -15.34 1.81
CA ASP A 79 0.20 -14.37 0.79
C ASP A 79 -1.23 -13.84 0.96
N VAL A 80 -1.56 -12.77 0.24
CA VAL A 80 -2.91 -12.18 0.23
C VAL A 80 -3.87 -12.94 -0.67
N TYR A 81 -5.16 -12.81 -0.41
CA TYR A 81 -6.23 -13.31 -1.28
C TYR A 81 -7.49 -12.45 -1.15
N ALA A 82 -8.51 -12.75 -1.94
CA ALA A 82 -9.79 -12.04 -1.96
C ALA A 82 -9.68 -10.55 -2.35
N TRP A 83 -8.73 -10.19 -3.20
CA TRP A 83 -8.61 -8.84 -3.76
C TRP A 83 -9.83 -8.46 -4.62
N SER A 84 -10.31 -9.38 -5.46
CA SER A 84 -11.46 -9.16 -6.36
C SER A 84 -12.78 -8.89 -5.64
N THR A 85 -12.86 -9.21 -4.34
CA THR A 85 -14.03 -8.95 -3.49
C THR A 85 -13.76 -7.88 -2.43
N LEU A 86 -12.79 -6.98 -2.66
CA LEU A 86 -12.44 -5.88 -1.75
C LEU A 86 -13.66 -5.07 -1.28
N ALA A 87 -14.63 -4.84 -2.18
CA ALA A 87 -15.84 -4.09 -1.88
C ALA A 87 -16.84 -4.85 -0.99
N GLU A 88 -16.87 -6.19 -1.05
CA GLU A 88 -17.72 -7.05 -0.23
C GLU A 88 -16.94 -8.27 0.27
N PRO A 89 -15.98 -8.10 1.21
CA PRO A 89 -15.09 -9.16 1.63
C PRO A 89 -15.86 -10.24 2.41
N TRP A 90 -15.62 -11.51 2.07
CA TRP A 90 -16.34 -12.64 2.68
C TRP A 90 -15.48 -13.91 2.84
N SER A 91 -14.20 -13.72 3.13
CA SER A 91 -13.25 -14.82 3.34
C SER A 91 -12.78 -14.89 4.79
N TYR A 92 -12.57 -16.11 5.28
CA TYR A 92 -11.88 -16.31 6.55
C TYR A 92 -10.44 -15.85 6.44
N GLY A 93 -9.84 -15.45 7.55
CA GLY A 93 -8.39 -15.33 7.68
C GLY A 93 -7.73 -16.71 7.68
N SER A 94 -6.43 -16.74 7.40
CA SER A 94 -5.61 -17.95 7.36
C SER A 94 -4.86 -18.16 8.68
N LYS A 95 -4.39 -19.40 8.87
CA LYS A 95 -3.55 -19.74 10.01
C LYS A 95 -2.11 -19.27 9.79
N GLY A 96 -1.39 -18.99 10.87
CA GLY A 96 0.06 -18.89 10.84
C GLY A 96 0.73 -20.25 10.64
N GLY A 97 1.97 -20.24 10.15
CA GLY A 97 2.82 -21.42 10.01
C GLY A 97 3.40 -21.86 11.35
N GLY A 98 3.67 -23.15 11.48
CA GLY A 98 4.36 -23.74 12.62
C GLY A 98 5.87 -23.53 12.62
N THR A 99 6.55 -23.88 13.72
CA THR A 99 8.03 -23.93 13.78
C THR A 99 8.60 -25.35 13.79
N SER A 100 7.76 -26.39 13.67
CA SER A 100 8.20 -27.78 13.58
C SER A 100 7.20 -28.66 12.84
N SER A 101 7.69 -29.75 12.27
CA SER A 101 6.88 -30.75 11.57
C SER A 101 5.80 -31.42 12.45
N GLN A 102 5.97 -31.37 13.77
CA GLN A 102 5.01 -31.86 14.78
C GLN A 102 3.92 -30.82 15.11
N ASN A 103 4.26 -29.52 15.06
CA ASN A 103 3.35 -28.40 15.31
C ASN A 103 3.25 -27.53 14.06
N LYS A 104 2.49 -28.01 13.06
CA LYS A 104 2.43 -27.42 11.70
C LYS A 104 1.69 -26.09 11.59
N CYS A 105 0.97 -25.66 12.62
CA CYS A 105 0.17 -24.43 12.59
C CYS A 105 0.46 -23.55 13.81
N GLY A 106 0.54 -22.25 13.57
CA GLY A 106 0.54 -21.21 14.59
C GLY A 106 -0.88 -20.75 14.94
N GLY A 107 -1.07 -19.44 15.09
CA GLY A 107 -2.34 -18.83 15.43
C GLY A 107 -3.41 -19.06 14.35
N ASN A 108 -4.67 -19.22 14.77
CA ASN A 108 -5.79 -19.37 13.84
C ASN A 108 -6.15 -18.04 13.17
N GLY A 109 -6.65 -18.07 11.93
CA GLY A 109 -7.11 -16.86 11.26
C GLY A 109 -8.40 -16.28 11.86
N GLY A 110 -8.70 -15.03 11.54
CA GLY A 110 -9.95 -14.38 11.92
C GLY A 110 -11.17 -14.93 11.18
N GLY A 111 -12.34 -14.83 11.81
CA GLY A 111 -13.61 -15.21 11.23
C GLY A 111 -14.12 -14.25 10.17
N ARG A 112 -15.44 -14.19 9.98
CA ARG A 112 -16.06 -13.24 9.06
C ARG A 112 -17.39 -12.71 9.57
N VAL A 113 -17.60 -11.40 9.40
CA VAL A 113 -18.81 -10.70 9.84
C VAL A 113 -19.44 -9.97 8.67
N LYS A 114 -20.75 -10.15 8.48
CA LYS A 114 -21.55 -9.41 7.49
C LYS A 114 -22.73 -8.73 8.18
N LEU A 115 -22.73 -7.41 8.22
CA LEU A 115 -23.82 -6.60 8.77
C LEU A 115 -24.59 -5.97 7.60
N GLN A 116 -25.82 -6.40 7.37
CA GLN A 116 -26.70 -5.84 6.33
C GLN A 116 -27.87 -5.12 7.01
N VAL A 117 -27.70 -3.82 7.23
CA VAL A 117 -28.64 -2.97 7.92
C VAL A 117 -29.30 -2.05 6.89
N LYS A 118 -30.63 -1.98 6.84
CA LYS A 118 -31.30 -1.16 5.83
C LYS A 118 -31.32 0.33 6.12
N GLU A 119 -31.30 0.70 7.40
CA GLU A 119 -31.46 2.08 7.84
C GLU A 119 -30.27 2.51 8.70
N ILE A 120 -30.31 2.24 10.01
CA ILE A 120 -29.34 2.78 10.96
C ILE A 120 -28.60 1.64 11.68
N LEU A 121 -27.27 1.68 11.59
CA LEU A 121 -26.36 0.92 12.44
C LEU A 121 -25.80 1.85 13.52
N TYR A 122 -26.19 1.61 14.77
CA TYR A 122 -25.60 2.27 15.93
C TYR A 122 -24.54 1.36 16.56
N LEU A 123 -23.27 1.77 16.53
CA LEU A 123 -22.12 0.95 16.93
C LEU A 123 -21.30 1.62 18.03
N ASN A 124 -21.59 1.30 19.29
CA ASN A 124 -20.76 1.66 20.46
C ASN A 124 -20.00 0.45 21.06
N GLY A 125 -20.28 -0.76 20.55
CA GLY A 125 -19.55 -1.98 20.89
C GLY A 125 -18.35 -2.23 19.98
N SER A 126 -17.95 -3.50 19.89
CA SER A 126 -16.87 -3.95 19.00
C SER A 126 -17.32 -5.02 18.02
N VAL A 127 -16.81 -4.95 16.79
CA VAL A 127 -16.95 -5.99 15.77
C VAL A 127 -15.55 -6.47 15.41
N THR A 128 -15.20 -7.70 15.78
CA THR A 128 -13.84 -8.22 15.63
C THR A 128 -13.78 -9.49 14.78
N ALA A 129 -12.80 -9.51 13.88
CA ALA A 129 -12.40 -10.65 13.07
C ALA A 129 -10.87 -10.74 13.05
N GLU A 130 -10.25 -10.61 14.22
CA GLU A 130 -8.79 -10.57 14.32
C GLU A 130 -8.16 -11.97 14.20
N GLY A 131 -6.91 -12.01 13.77
CA GLY A 131 -6.09 -13.22 13.81
C GLY A 131 -5.74 -13.61 15.25
N GLY A 132 -5.65 -14.90 15.51
CA GLY A 132 -5.19 -15.44 16.79
C GLY A 132 -3.68 -15.42 16.92
N ASP A 133 -3.20 -15.35 18.16
CA ASP A 133 -1.77 -15.35 18.46
C ASP A 133 -1.16 -16.75 18.28
N GLY A 134 0.01 -16.82 17.65
CA GLY A 134 0.83 -18.03 17.49
C GLY A 134 1.92 -18.20 18.55
N GLY A 135 2.29 -17.12 19.25
CA GLY A 135 3.32 -17.15 20.29
C GLY A 135 4.73 -17.44 19.77
N LEU A 136 5.58 -18.05 20.61
CA LEU A 136 7.00 -18.30 20.31
C LEU A 136 7.25 -19.42 19.30
N ASN A 137 6.31 -20.36 19.16
CA ASN A 137 6.45 -21.60 18.39
C ASN A 137 5.55 -21.65 17.15
N GLY A 138 5.06 -20.50 16.69
CA GLY A 138 4.22 -20.40 15.51
C GLY A 138 3.96 -18.95 15.13
N GLY A 139 3.69 -18.71 13.85
CA GLY A 139 3.30 -17.40 13.36
C GLY A 139 1.88 -17.02 13.78
N GLY A 140 1.57 -15.73 13.81
CA GLY A 140 0.23 -15.23 14.08
C GLY A 140 -0.73 -15.54 12.94
N GLY A 141 -2.00 -15.76 13.24
CA GLY A 141 -3.05 -15.87 12.22
C GLY A 141 -3.34 -14.52 11.56
N SER A 142 -3.83 -14.51 10.33
CA SER A 142 -4.25 -13.26 9.67
C SER A 142 -5.63 -12.81 10.12
N GLY A 143 -5.91 -11.52 9.97
CA GLY A 143 -7.25 -10.97 10.13
C GLY A 143 -8.23 -11.53 9.10
N GLY A 144 -9.51 -11.57 9.46
CA GLY A 144 -10.61 -12.08 8.66
C GLY A 144 -11.26 -11.03 7.75
N SER A 145 -12.56 -11.18 7.50
CA SER A 145 -13.34 -10.24 6.68
C SER A 145 -14.46 -9.59 7.49
N ILE A 146 -14.65 -8.28 7.36
CA ILE A 146 -15.82 -7.57 7.88
C ILE A 146 -16.44 -6.75 6.75
N PHE A 147 -17.72 -7.00 6.46
CA PHE A 147 -18.52 -6.18 5.56
C PHE A 147 -19.68 -5.56 6.32
N VAL A 148 -19.84 -4.25 6.17
CA VAL A 148 -20.94 -3.49 6.77
C VAL A 148 -21.65 -2.71 5.68
N HIS A 149 -22.95 -2.93 5.55
CA HIS A 149 -23.85 -2.15 4.72
C HIS A 149 -24.90 -1.47 5.60
N ALA A 150 -25.03 -0.15 5.50
CA ALA A 150 -26.03 0.65 6.19
C ALA A 150 -26.31 1.97 5.44
N VAL A 151 -27.48 2.59 5.62
CA VAL A 151 -27.65 3.97 5.14
C VAL A 151 -26.92 4.94 6.07
N LYS A 152 -26.99 4.71 7.39
CA LYS A 152 -26.27 5.51 8.39
C LYS A 152 -25.53 4.60 9.37
N LEU A 153 -24.22 4.80 9.49
CA LEU A 153 -23.39 4.27 10.56
C LEU A 153 -23.12 5.39 11.56
N LYS A 154 -23.43 5.18 12.84
CA LYS A 154 -23.22 6.15 13.92
C LYS A 154 -22.65 5.45 15.15
N GLY A 155 -21.66 6.03 15.80
CA GLY A 155 -21.15 5.55 17.09
C GLY A 155 -19.67 5.81 17.31
N TYR A 156 -19.18 5.36 18.46
CA TYR A 156 -17.77 5.45 18.86
C TYR A 156 -17.12 4.07 19.04
N GLY A 157 -17.74 3.03 18.48
CA GLY A 157 -17.28 1.66 18.57
C GLY A 157 -16.06 1.36 17.69
N THR A 158 -15.62 0.11 17.73
CA THR A 158 -14.45 -0.37 17.00
C THR A 158 -14.80 -1.49 16.03
N ILE A 159 -14.27 -1.43 14.81
CA ILE A 159 -14.29 -2.52 13.84
C ILE A 159 -12.85 -2.96 13.58
N SER A 160 -12.50 -4.20 13.91
CA SER A 160 -11.12 -4.67 13.81
C SER A 160 -10.99 -5.99 13.06
N ALA A 161 -10.08 -6.02 12.09
CA ALA A 161 -9.60 -7.23 11.43
C ALA A 161 -8.07 -7.27 11.45
N ALA A 162 -7.45 -6.95 12.59
CA ALA A 162 -6.00 -6.97 12.75
C ALA A 162 -5.40 -8.39 12.69
N GLY A 163 -4.13 -8.49 12.34
CA GLY A 163 -3.37 -9.75 12.41
C GLY A 163 -2.91 -10.10 13.82
N GLY A 164 -2.79 -11.40 14.11
CA GLY A 164 -2.33 -11.91 15.41
C GLY A 164 -0.82 -11.84 15.58
N ARG A 165 -0.34 -11.80 16.83
CA ARG A 165 1.09 -11.84 17.17
C ARG A 165 1.64 -13.26 17.05
N GLY A 166 2.87 -13.42 16.56
CA GLY A 166 3.55 -14.72 16.57
C GLY A 166 5.02 -14.59 16.26
N TRP A 167 5.69 -15.72 15.97
CA TRP A 167 7.09 -15.73 15.55
C TRP A 167 7.29 -14.76 14.38
N GLY A 168 6.59 -14.98 13.26
CA GLY A 168 6.17 -13.94 12.32
C GLY A 168 4.75 -13.48 12.62
N GLY A 169 4.52 -12.17 12.65
CA GLY A 169 3.19 -11.59 12.85
C GLY A 169 2.26 -11.83 11.65
N GLY A 170 0.98 -12.09 11.92
CA GLY A 170 -0.03 -12.29 10.87
C GLY A 170 -0.35 -10.99 10.14
N GLY A 171 -0.72 -11.07 8.87
CA GLY A 171 -1.17 -9.92 8.09
C GLY A 171 -2.58 -9.47 8.49
N GLY A 172 -2.88 -8.20 8.29
CA GLY A 172 -4.22 -7.66 8.49
C GLY A 172 -5.25 -8.26 7.53
N GLY A 173 -6.52 -8.17 7.92
CA GLY A 173 -7.68 -8.66 7.15
C GLY A 173 -8.25 -7.62 6.20
N ARG A 174 -9.52 -7.81 5.82
CA ARG A 174 -10.24 -6.89 4.93
C ARG A 174 -11.49 -6.36 5.61
N VAL A 175 -11.65 -5.04 5.63
CA VAL A 175 -12.86 -4.36 6.09
C VAL A 175 -13.43 -3.55 4.94
N SER A 176 -14.73 -3.66 4.70
CA SER A 176 -15.44 -2.78 3.78
C SER A 176 -16.66 -2.18 4.46
N LEU A 177 -16.79 -0.86 4.36
CA LEU A 177 -17.95 -0.10 4.82
C LEU A 177 -18.66 0.48 3.60
N ASP A 178 -19.85 -0.02 3.34
CA ASP A 178 -20.80 0.48 2.35
C ASP A 178 -21.88 1.27 3.09
N CYS A 179 -21.53 2.51 3.44
CA CYS A 179 -22.37 3.38 4.26
C CYS A 179 -22.49 4.77 3.62
N TYR A 180 -23.72 5.18 3.29
CA TYR A 180 -23.99 6.50 2.69
C TYR A 180 -23.59 7.67 3.62
N SER A 181 -23.73 7.46 4.94
CA SER A 181 -23.30 8.43 5.94
C SER A 181 -22.65 7.72 7.11
N ILE A 182 -21.40 8.08 7.40
CA ILE A 182 -20.68 7.69 8.62
C ILE A 182 -20.60 8.93 9.50
N GLN A 183 -21.16 8.84 10.70
CA GLN A 183 -21.22 9.92 11.70
C GLN A 183 -20.44 9.48 12.94
N GLU A 184 -19.85 10.47 13.63
CA GLU A 184 -18.96 10.23 14.78
C GLU A 184 -17.66 9.52 14.36
N ASP A 185 -16.91 8.97 15.31
CA ASP A 185 -15.54 8.48 15.10
C ASP A 185 -15.45 6.96 15.33
N VAL A 186 -16.16 6.20 14.49
CA VAL A 186 -16.02 4.74 14.48
C VAL A 186 -14.60 4.37 14.07
N LYS A 187 -13.88 3.69 14.96
CA LYS A 187 -12.49 3.29 14.72
C LYS A 187 -12.43 2.02 13.88
N VAL A 188 -11.70 2.05 12.76
CA VAL A 188 -11.42 0.87 11.93
C VAL A 188 -9.95 0.52 12.01
N THR A 189 -9.62 -0.72 12.37
CA THR A 189 -8.22 -1.20 12.48
C THR A 189 -8.01 -2.45 11.62
N VAL A 190 -6.98 -2.40 10.78
CA VAL A 190 -6.59 -3.50 9.89
C VAL A 190 -5.09 -3.75 9.92
N HIS A 191 -4.37 -3.29 10.94
CA HIS A 191 -2.91 -3.46 11.00
C HIS A 191 -2.47 -4.94 11.06
N GLY A 192 -1.23 -5.20 10.67
CA GLY A 192 -0.59 -6.50 10.87
C GLY A 192 -0.23 -6.74 12.34
N GLY A 193 -0.08 -8.01 12.68
CA GLY A 193 0.33 -8.47 14.01
C GLY A 193 1.83 -8.32 14.23
N LEU A 194 2.22 -8.18 15.49
CA LEU A 194 3.63 -8.04 15.87
C LEU A 194 4.42 -9.34 15.71
N SER A 195 5.65 -9.22 15.25
CA SER A 195 6.60 -10.33 15.12
C SER A 195 7.48 -10.44 16.36
N ILE A 196 7.64 -11.65 16.89
CA ILE A 196 8.53 -11.96 18.01
C ILE A 196 9.94 -12.26 17.52
N GLY A 197 10.08 -12.99 16.40
CA GLY A 197 11.38 -13.40 15.86
C GLY A 197 12.16 -12.24 15.20
N CYS A 198 11.46 -11.20 14.78
CA CYS A 198 12.03 -10.03 14.13
C CYS A 198 11.20 -8.77 14.45
N PRO A 199 11.46 -8.10 15.59
CA PRO A 199 10.60 -6.99 16.09
C PRO A 199 10.41 -5.82 15.13
N GLY A 200 11.33 -5.60 14.18
CA GLY A 200 11.22 -4.55 13.15
C GLY A 200 10.39 -4.94 11.92
N ASN A 201 9.95 -6.19 11.79
CA ASN A 201 9.20 -6.67 10.64
C ASN A 201 7.91 -7.38 11.09
N ALA A 202 6.89 -6.61 11.45
CA ALA A 202 5.54 -7.12 11.71
C ALA A 202 4.83 -7.58 10.43
N GLY A 203 3.64 -8.17 10.57
CA GLY A 203 2.77 -8.41 9.41
C GLY A 203 2.41 -7.12 8.69
N ALA A 204 2.08 -7.23 7.41
CA ALA A 204 1.61 -6.08 6.64
C ALA A 204 0.16 -5.72 7.02
N ALA A 205 -0.18 -4.45 6.81
CA ALA A 205 -1.53 -3.97 6.97
C ALA A 205 -2.51 -4.68 6.03
N GLY A 206 -3.74 -4.84 6.49
CA GLY A 206 -4.88 -5.21 5.70
C GLY A 206 -5.44 -4.02 4.92
N THR A 207 -6.65 -4.18 4.39
CA THR A 207 -7.31 -3.14 3.61
C THR A 207 -8.60 -2.70 4.27
N PHE A 208 -8.78 -1.39 4.42
CA PHE A 208 -10.07 -0.77 4.70
C PHE A 208 -10.58 -0.07 3.44
N PHE A 209 -11.72 -0.52 2.92
CA PHE A 209 -12.37 0.07 1.75
C PHE A 209 -13.67 0.77 2.16
N ASN A 210 -13.83 2.03 1.81
CA ASN A 210 -15.12 2.72 1.88
C ASN A 210 -15.78 2.58 0.50
N ALA A 211 -16.83 1.77 0.40
CA ALA A 211 -17.48 1.44 -0.85
C ALA A 211 -18.38 2.58 -1.39
N ASP A 212 -18.93 3.42 -0.51
CA ASP A 212 -19.72 4.60 -0.90
C ASP A 212 -18.81 5.69 -1.49
N LEU A 213 -17.69 5.98 -0.83
CA LEU A 213 -16.71 6.97 -1.29
C LEU A 213 -15.74 6.42 -2.34
N LEU A 214 -15.74 5.11 -2.60
CA LEU A 214 -14.77 4.40 -3.44
C LEU A 214 -13.33 4.72 -3.04
N SER A 215 -13.02 4.60 -1.74
CA SER A 215 -11.72 4.97 -1.21
C SER A 215 -11.05 3.81 -0.47
N LEU A 216 -9.78 3.57 -0.79
CA LEU A 216 -8.95 2.57 -0.13
C LEU A 216 -8.04 3.25 0.90
N ARG A 217 -7.98 2.69 2.10
CA ARG A 217 -7.02 3.05 3.14
C ARG A 217 -6.24 1.81 3.58
N VAL A 218 -4.92 1.95 3.60
CA VAL A 218 -3.99 0.96 4.14
C VAL A 218 -3.20 1.66 5.26
N SER A 219 -3.53 1.32 6.51
CA SER A 219 -2.87 1.85 7.72
C SER A 219 -2.31 0.68 8.52
N ASN A 220 -1.04 0.76 8.92
CA ASN A 220 -0.47 -0.23 9.83
C ASN A 220 -0.47 0.23 11.30
N ASP A 221 -1.18 1.32 11.61
CA ASP A 221 -1.37 1.84 12.98
C ASP A 221 -0.05 1.98 13.76
N TYR A 222 0.98 2.46 13.07
CA TYR A 222 2.34 2.65 13.57
C TYR A 222 3.11 1.36 13.89
N VAL A 223 2.59 0.21 13.47
CA VAL A 223 3.31 -1.06 13.51
C VAL A 223 4.33 -1.08 12.37
N MET A 224 5.62 -1.14 12.69
CA MET A 224 6.68 -1.17 11.68
C MET A 224 6.73 -2.52 10.96
N THR A 225 6.87 -2.47 9.64
CA THR A 225 6.92 -3.67 8.80
C THR A 225 7.81 -3.47 7.59
N GLU A 226 8.51 -4.54 7.19
CA GLU A 226 9.13 -4.66 5.87
C GLU A 226 8.30 -5.52 4.92
N THR A 227 7.24 -6.13 5.45
CA THR A 227 6.28 -6.97 4.74
C THR A 227 5.24 -6.08 4.06
N GLU A 228 4.80 -6.48 2.88
CA GLU A 228 4.03 -5.61 1.99
C GLU A 228 2.56 -6.02 1.89
N THR A 229 1.72 -5.04 1.58
CA THR A 229 0.31 -5.20 1.19
C THR A 229 0.22 -5.08 -0.33
N PRO A 230 0.10 -6.17 -1.09
CA PRO A 230 -0.02 -6.09 -2.54
C PRO A 230 -1.35 -5.44 -2.97
N LEU A 231 -1.29 -4.42 -3.82
CA LEU A 231 -2.43 -3.92 -4.60
C LEU A 231 -2.30 -4.52 -5.99
N LEU A 232 -3.30 -5.30 -6.40
CA LEU A 232 -3.24 -6.07 -7.63
C LEU A 232 -3.89 -5.26 -8.77
N ASP A 233 -5.21 -5.38 -8.90
CA ASP A 233 -5.95 -4.75 -10.00
C ASP A 233 -6.66 -3.47 -9.54
N PHE A 234 -6.50 -2.40 -10.32
CA PHE A 234 -7.30 -1.17 -10.18
C PHE A 234 -8.43 -1.16 -11.22
N PRO A 235 -9.65 -0.71 -10.84
CA PRO A 235 -10.78 -0.71 -11.76
C PRO A 235 -10.60 0.33 -12.87
N THR A 236 -10.92 -0.04 -14.11
CA THR A 236 -10.83 0.85 -15.28
C THR A 236 -12.17 1.50 -15.65
N MET A 237 -13.30 0.95 -15.18
CA MET A 237 -14.64 1.48 -15.45
C MET A 237 -15.09 2.44 -14.33
N THR A 238 -15.16 1.94 -13.10
CA THR A 238 -15.53 2.72 -11.91
C THR A 238 -14.27 3.04 -11.12
N LEU A 239 -13.59 4.10 -11.54
CA LEU A 239 -12.37 4.58 -10.88
C LEU A 239 -12.64 4.89 -9.40
N TRP A 240 -11.69 4.51 -8.55
CA TRP A 240 -11.69 4.89 -7.14
C TRP A 240 -11.49 6.40 -6.98
N SER A 241 -12.00 6.96 -5.89
CA SER A 241 -11.81 8.37 -5.55
C SER A 241 -10.42 8.59 -4.98
N ASN A 242 -10.05 7.88 -3.91
CA ASN A 242 -8.80 8.14 -3.18
C ASN A 242 -8.12 6.85 -2.70
N VAL A 243 -6.78 6.89 -2.64
CA VAL A 243 -5.95 5.86 -2.00
C VAL A 243 -5.08 6.51 -0.92
N PHE A 244 -5.14 5.97 0.30
CA PHE A 244 -4.36 6.42 1.45
C PHE A 244 -3.43 5.31 1.93
N VAL A 245 -2.15 5.61 2.07
CA VAL A 245 -1.15 4.70 2.65
C VAL A 245 -0.48 5.41 3.82
N GLU A 246 -0.70 4.93 5.04
CA GLU A 246 -0.37 5.70 6.24
C GLU A 246 0.16 4.86 7.41
N ASN A 247 0.79 5.54 8.37
CA ASN A 247 1.20 4.99 9.67
C ASN A 247 2.04 3.70 9.55
N TYR A 248 3.18 3.79 8.84
CA TYR A 248 4.10 2.69 8.51
C TYR A 248 3.51 1.55 7.65
N ALA A 249 2.38 1.78 6.97
CA ALA A 249 1.93 0.86 5.93
C ALA A 249 2.92 0.82 4.75
N LYS A 250 3.27 -0.40 4.33
CA LYS A 250 4.08 -0.66 3.15
C LYS A 250 3.24 -1.41 2.11
N VAL A 251 3.13 -0.83 0.93
CA VAL A 251 2.28 -1.30 -0.16
C VAL A 251 3.14 -1.67 -1.37
N LEU A 252 2.77 -2.75 -2.05
CA LEU A 252 3.43 -3.21 -3.27
C LEU A 252 2.45 -3.17 -4.44
N VAL A 253 2.87 -2.66 -5.60
CA VAL A 253 2.18 -2.77 -6.89
C VAL A 253 3.02 -3.71 -7.76
N PRO A 254 2.73 -5.03 -7.76
CA PRO A 254 3.65 -6.02 -8.31
C PRO A 254 3.45 -6.31 -9.79
N LEU A 255 2.28 -6.00 -10.37
CA LEU A 255 1.96 -6.43 -11.72
C LEU A 255 2.73 -5.60 -12.75
N VAL A 256 3.34 -6.27 -13.72
CA VAL A 256 4.03 -5.65 -14.86
C VAL A 256 3.02 -4.79 -15.63
N TRP A 257 3.39 -3.57 -16.01
CA TRP A 257 2.51 -2.63 -16.72
C TRP A 257 1.24 -2.24 -15.96
N SER A 258 1.35 -2.10 -14.63
CA SER A 258 0.23 -1.63 -13.80
C SER A 258 -0.06 -0.14 -14.01
N ARG A 259 -1.34 0.18 -14.14
CA ARG A 259 -1.86 1.54 -14.02
C ARG A 259 -2.61 1.69 -12.70
N VAL A 260 -2.10 2.55 -11.83
CA VAL A 260 -2.77 3.02 -10.62
C VAL A 260 -3.50 4.32 -10.95
N GLN A 261 -4.81 4.24 -11.17
CA GLN A 261 -5.64 5.38 -11.56
C GLN A 261 -6.76 5.66 -10.55
N VAL A 262 -6.81 6.90 -10.05
CA VAL A 262 -7.87 7.41 -9.17
C VAL A 262 -8.40 8.75 -9.67
N ARG A 263 -9.63 9.11 -9.27
CA ARG A 263 -10.28 10.38 -9.64
C ARG A 263 -9.87 11.56 -8.78
N GLY A 264 -9.41 11.30 -7.56
CA GLY A 264 -9.05 12.31 -6.58
C GLY A 264 -7.59 12.16 -6.22
N GLN A 265 -7.33 11.65 -5.03
CA GLN A 265 -6.04 11.80 -4.38
C GLN A 265 -5.35 10.46 -4.10
N ILE A 266 -4.03 10.43 -4.32
CA ILE A 266 -3.14 9.43 -3.75
C ILE A 266 -2.33 10.12 -2.66
N SER A 267 -2.34 9.55 -1.46
CA SER A 267 -1.79 10.17 -0.26
C SER A 267 -0.93 9.19 0.51
N LEU A 268 0.30 9.61 0.85
CA LEU A 268 1.21 8.86 1.68
C LEU A 268 1.61 9.69 2.90
N TYR A 269 1.40 9.14 4.09
CA TYR A 269 1.64 9.85 5.34
C TYR A 269 2.38 9.00 6.38
N ARG A 270 3.19 9.65 7.22
CA ARG A 270 3.68 9.08 8.50
C ARG A 270 4.35 7.71 8.32
N GLY A 271 5.38 7.65 7.48
CA GLY A 271 6.14 6.44 7.16
C GLY A 271 5.46 5.52 6.14
N GLY A 272 4.33 5.92 5.56
CA GLY A 272 3.68 5.21 4.46
C GLY A 272 4.61 5.06 3.25
N SER A 273 4.58 3.89 2.61
CA SER A 273 5.42 3.58 1.47
C SER A 273 4.68 2.82 0.38
N ILE A 274 4.89 3.22 -0.88
CA ILE A 274 4.43 2.47 -2.06
C ILE A 274 5.65 2.04 -2.87
N VAL A 275 5.71 0.75 -3.18
CA VAL A 275 6.74 0.14 -4.03
C VAL A 275 6.09 -0.31 -5.33
N PHE A 276 6.62 0.16 -6.47
CA PHE A 276 6.23 -0.29 -7.80
C PHE A 276 7.27 -1.27 -8.33
N GLY A 277 6.83 -2.45 -8.74
CA GLY A 277 7.69 -3.49 -9.28
C GLY A 277 8.55 -4.20 -8.24
N LEU A 278 9.43 -5.07 -8.74
CA LEU A 278 10.33 -5.89 -7.93
C LEU A 278 11.76 -5.48 -8.20
N SER A 279 12.57 -5.31 -7.14
CA SER A 279 13.96 -4.85 -7.25
C SER A 279 14.86 -5.74 -8.10
N GLU A 280 14.56 -7.04 -8.17
CA GLU A 280 15.31 -8.00 -8.99
C GLU A 280 14.97 -7.90 -10.49
N PHE A 281 13.85 -7.26 -10.84
CA PHE A 281 13.31 -7.19 -12.20
C PHE A 281 12.84 -5.77 -12.58
N PRO A 282 13.74 -4.78 -12.63
CA PRO A 282 13.40 -3.40 -13.02
C PRO A 282 13.22 -3.30 -14.54
N VAL A 283 12.21 -3.98 -15.10
CA VAL A 283 11.96 -4.06 -16.55
C VAL A 283 10.56 -3.56 -16.95
N SER A 284 9.76 -3.16 -15.95
CA SER A 284 8.36 -2.77 -16.16
C SER A 284 8.22 -1.25 -16.29
N GLU A 285 7.13 -0.82 -16.91
CA GLU A 285 6.67 0.57 -16.85
C GLU A 285 5.43 0.65 -15.96
N PHE A 286 5.36 1.65 -15.08
CA PHE A 286 4.25 1.84 -14.16
C PHE A 286 3.61 3.21 -14.38
N GLU A 287 2.28 3.23 -14.35
CA GLU A 287 1.53 4.47 -14.52
C GLU A 287 0.81 4.87 -13.23
N LEU A 288 0.92 6.14 -12.83
CA LEU A 288 0.18 6.75 -11.73
C LEU A 288 -0.63 7.93 -12.25
N VAL A 289 -1.95 7.86 -12.11
CA VAL A 289 -2.89 8.90 -12.56
C VAL A 289 -3.80 9.31 -11.42
N ALA A 290 -3.75 10.59 -11.05
CA ALA A 290 -4.56 11.16 -9.98
C ALA A 290 -4.78 12.67 -10.21
N GLU A 291 -5.71 13.30 -9.49
CA GLU A 291 -5.74 14.76 -9.42
C GLU A 291 -4.55 15.27 -8.57
N GLU A 292 -4.31 14.62 -7.43
CA GLU A 292 -3.32 15.05 -6.46
C GLU A 292 -2.48 13.88 -5.94
N LEU A 293 -1.16 14.09 -5.87
CA LEU A 293 -0.22 13.24 -5.16
C LEU A 293 0.35 14.00 -3.96
N LEU A 294 -0.06 13.59 -2.76
CA LEU A 294 0.36 14.20 -1.49
C LEU A 294 1.27 13.26 -0.70
N MET A 295 2.38 13.77 -0.22
CA MET A 295 3.39 12.98 0.49
C MET A 295 3.91 13.74 1.72
N SER A 296 3.82 13.13 2.90
CA SER A 296 4.48 13.62 4.14
C SER A 296 5.17 12.48 4.86
N ASP A 297 6.47 12.63 5.12
CA ASP A 297 7.30 11.65 5.82
C ASP A 297 7.16 10.25 5.19
N SER A 298 7.22 10.18 3.86
CA SER A 298 6.82 9.01 3.08
C SER A 298 7.75 8.73 1.89
N ILE A 299 7.66 7.52 1.34
CA ILE A 299 8.53 7.09 0.25
C ILE A 299 7.71 6.41 -0.85
N ILE A 300 7.95 6.79 -2.10
CA ILE A 300 7.60 5.98 -3.27
C ILE A 300 8.91 5.42 -3.84
N LYS A 301 8.96 4.10 -4.02
CA LYS A 301 10.05 3.42 -4.72
C LYS A 301 9.53 2.82 -6.01
N VAL A 302 10.29 2.94 -7.09
CA VAL A 302 9.93 2.38 -8.39
C VAL A 302 11.10 1.58 -8.94
N PHE A 303 10.85 0.33 -9.33
CA PHE A 303 11.81 -0.53 -10.01
C PHE A 303 11.37 -0.71 -11.47
N GLY A 304 11.85 0.15 -12.35
CA GLY A 304 11.44 0.29 -13.74
C GLY A 304 11.20 1.74 -14.14
N ALA A 305 10.42 1.95 -15.20
CA ALA A 305 10.02 3.29 -15.65
C ALA A 305 8.76 3.77 -14.92
N PHE A 306 8.68 5.07 -14.64
CA PHE A 306 7.54 5.67 -13.97
C PHE A 306 6.91 6.77 -14.82
N ARG A 307 5.64 6.58 -15.21
CA ARG A 307 4.82 7.60 -15.86
C ARG A 307 3.79 8.13 -14.89
N VAL A 308 3.82 9.43 -14.64
CA VAL A 308 2.89 10.09 -13.72
C VAL A 308 2.11 11.15 -14.47
N ALA A 309 0.79 11.17 -14.28
CA ALA A 309 -0.08 12.23 -14.77
C ALA A 309 -0.94 12.75 -13.62
N ILE A 310 -0.58 13.92 -13.10
CA ILE A 310 -1.23 14.56 -11.95
C ILE A 310 -1.43 16.06 -12.16
N LYS A 311 -2.34 16.69 -11.41
CA LYS A 311 -2.43 18.16 -11.39
C LYS A 311 -1.48 18.75 -10.37
N MET A 312 -1.36 18.12 -9.20
CA MET A 312 -0.61 18.65 -8.05
C MET A 312 0.32 17.58 -7.47
N LEU A 313 1.59 17.92 -7.25
CA LEU A 313 2.56 17.14 -6.47
C LEU A 313 3.01 17.96 -5.26
N LEU A 314 2.65 17.53 -4.06
CA LEU A 314 3.09 18.18 -2.81
C LEU A 314 3.87 17.18 -1.95
N MET A 315 5.14 17.50 -1.68
CA MET A 315 6.04 16.65 -0.91
C MET A 315 6.60 17.40 0.30
N TRP A 316 6.46 16.78 1.47
CA TRP A 316 7.06 17.23 2.72
C TRP A 316 7.92 16.11 3.32
N ASN A 317 9.22 16.34 3.52
CA ASN A 317 10.16 15.35 4.06
C ASN A 317 9.98 13.95 3.43
N SER A 318 9.79 13.90 2.10
CA SER A 318 9.36 12.70 1.39
C SER A 318 10.25 12.42 0.19
N LYS A 319 10.26 11.17 -0.27
CA LYS A 319 11.14 10.73 -1.36
C LYS A 319 10.36 9.97 -2.44
N ILE A 320 10.65 10.29 -3.70
CA ILE A 320 10.31 9.46 -4.86
C ILE A 320 11.64 8.98 -5.44
N GLU A 321 11.91 7.67 -5.35
CA GLU A 321 13.16 7.04 -5.78
C GLU A 321 12.86 6.06 -6.92
N ILE A 322 13.39 6.37 -8.11
CA ILE A 322 13.18 5.58 -9.32
C ILE A 322 14.50 4.88 -9.69
N ASP A 323 14.48 3.56 -9.61
CA ASP A 323 15.51 2.68 -10.15
C ASP A 323 15.06 2.17 -11.52
N GLY A 324 15.51 2.85 -12.58
CA GLY A 324 15.25 2.46 -13.97
C GLY A 324 16.07 1.24 -14.43
N GLY A 325 16.86 0.61 -13.55
CA GLY A 325 17.72 -0.51 -13.89
C GLY A 325 18.97 -0.14 -14.69
N GLY A 326 19.90 -1.09 -14.81
CA GLY A 326 21.17 -0.91 -15.52
C GLY A 326 21.17 -1.36 -17.00
N ASN A 327 20.06 -1.91 -17.50
CA ASN A 327 19.95 -2.42 -18.87
C ASN A 327 19.20 -1.42 -19.77
N THR A 328 19.68 -1.28 -21.00
CA THR A 328 19.26 -0.31 -22.03
C THR A 328 17.82 -0.44 -22.56
N VAL A 329 16.96 -1.21 -21.89
CA VAL A 329 15.58 -1.51 -22.35
C VAL A 329 14.54 -0.62 -21.65
N VAL A 330 14.86 -0.04 -20.49
CA VAL A 330 13.88 0.71 -19.71
C VAL A 330 13.74 2.13 -20.22
N THR A 331 12.49 2.51 -20.51
CA THR A 331 12.07 3.82 -20.98
C THR A 331 12.38 4.92 -19.96
N ALA A 332 12.51 6.17 -20.42
CA ALA A 332 12.65 7.32 -19.54
C ALA A 332 11.44 7.44 -18.60
N SER A 333 11.68 7.83 -17.34
CA SER A 333 10.60 8.15 -16.42
C SER A 333 10.12 9.58 -16.64
N VAL A 334 8.82 9.77 -16.59
CA VAL A 334 8.16 11.00 -17.02
C VAL A 334 7.07 11.38 -16.01
N LEU A 335 7.13 12.60 -15.51
CA LEU A 335 6.11 13.18 -14.64
C LEU A 335 5.45 14.37 -15.34
N GLU A 336 4.21 14.17 -15.82
CA GLU A 336 3.30 15.23 -16.24
C GLU A 336 2.61 15.83 -15.00
N VAL A 337 2.94 17.08 -14.67
CA VAL A 337 2.28 17.81 -13.57
C VAL A 337 1.67 19.11 -14.08
N ARG A 338 0.34 19.17 -14.13
CA ARG A 338 -0.35 20.26 -14.85
C ARG A 338 -0.31 21.62 -14.14
N ASN A 339 -0.42 21.65 -12.81
CA ASN A 339 -0.63 22.90 -12.07
C ASN A 339 0.48 23.28 -11.10
N LEU A 340 0.93 22.34 -10.24
CA LEU A 340 1.84 22.70 -9.14
C LEU A 340 2.70 21.53 -8.70
N ILE A 341 4.01 21.80 -8.54
CA ILE A 341 4.96 20.94 -7.86
C ILE A 341 5.58 21.73 -6.71
N VAL A 342 5.48 21.23 -5.48
CA VAL A 342 6.15 21.79 -4.30
C VAL A 342 6.90 20.70 -3.56
N LEU A 343 8.22 20.84 -3.46
CA LEU A 343 9.08 20.04 -2.58
C LEU A 343 9.48 20.91 -1.38
N ARG A 344 9.36 20.34 -0.19
CA ARG A 344 9.70 20.99 1.08
C ARG A 344 10.34 20.03 2.08
N ALA A 345 11.15 20.62 2.96
CA ALA A 345 11.74 19.95 4.12
C ALA A 345 12.64 18.77 3.74
N GLY A 346 13.51 18.93 2.74
CA GLY A 346 14.46 17.90 2.32
C GLY A 346 13.84 16.84 1.43
N SER A 347 12.79 17.20 0.67
CA SER A 347 12.11 16.26 -0.22
C SER A 347 12.94 15.96 -1.46
N VAL A 348 12.93 14.71 -1.91
CA VAL A 348 13.78 14.26 -3.03
C VAL A 348 12.95 13.54 -4.10
N LEU A 349 13.07 14.00 -5.34
CA LEU A 349 12.66 13.25 -6.52
C LEU A 349 13.91 12.84 -7.29
N GLY A 350 14.21 11.55 -7.31
CA GLY A 350 15.45 11.02 -7.87
C GLY A 350 15.22 9.86 -8.83
N SER A 351 15.96 9.84 -9.93
CA SER A 351 16.09 8.66 -10.79
C SER A 351 17.56 8.36 -11.08
N ASN A 352 17.94 7.08 -11.10
CA ASN A 352 19.24 6.64 -11.62
C ASN A 352 19.31 6.57 -13.16
N ALA A 353 18.20 6.86 -13.84
CA ALA A 353 18.06 6.86 -15.29
C ALA A 353 17.60 8.25 -15.79
N ASN A 354 17.00 8.29 -16.98
CA ASN A 354 16.45 9.51 -17.57
C ASN A 354 15.15 9.91 -16.86
N LEU A 355 15.07 11.18 -16.45
CA LEU A 355 13.92 11.76 -15.77
C LEU A 355 13.43 13.03 -16.49
N GLY A 356 12.20 13.01 -16.97
CA GLY A 356 11.50 14.16 -17.53
C GLY A 356 10.42 14.67 -16.58
N LEU A 357 10.35 15.98 -16.37
CA LEU A 357 9.20 16.64 -15.75
C LEU A 357 8.66 17.67 -16.73
N TYR A 358 7.37 17.59 -17.02
CA TYR A 358 6.70 18.59 -17.85
C TYR A 358 5.33 18.99 -17.32
N GLY A 359 4.90 20.19 -17.70
CA GLY A 359 3.69 20.75 -17.13
C GLY A 359 3.43 22.20 -17.47
N GLN A 360 2.21 22.65 -17.20
CA GLN A 360 1.81 24.06 -17.38
C GLN A 360 1.98 24.88 -16.09
N GLY A 361 2.46 24.24 -15.02
CA GLY A 361 2.38 24.73 -13.66
C GLY A 361 3.64 25.39 -13.10
N LEU A 362 3.56 25.75 -11.81
CA LEU A 362 4.68 26.23 -11.01
C LEU A 362 5.48 25.04 -10.45
N LEU A 363 6.80 25.06 -10.58
CA LEU A 363 7.71 24.22 -9.82
C LEU A 363 8.40 25.04 -8.74
N LYS A 364 8.32 24.59 -7.48
CA LYS A 364 8.93 25.25 -6.34
C LYS A 364 9.67 24.27 -5.43
N LEU A 365 10.98 24.42 -5.37
CA LEU A 365 11.82 23.84 -4.32
C LEU A 365 11.97 24.89 -3.23
N THR A 366 11.50 24.61 -2.02
CA THR A 366 11.28 25.66 -1.01
C THR A 366 12.51 25.94 -0.14
N GLY A 367 13.44 25.00 0.01
CA GLY A 367 14.66 25.23 0.78
C GLY A 367 15.67 24.08 0.82
N HIS A 368 16.53 24.11 1.84
CA HIS A 368 17.70 23.26 1.96
C HIS A 368 17.37 21.76 1.90
N GLY A 369 18.06 21.04 1.01
CA GLY A 369 17.90 19.59 0.83
C GLY A 369 16.82 19.17 -0.17
N ASP A 370 15.93 20.09 -0.58
CA ASP A 370 14.93 19.79 -1.62
C ASP A 370 15.65 19.55 -2.95
N THR A 371 15.49 18.37 -3.54
CA THR A 371 16.31 17.92 -4.68
C THR A 371 15.48 17.27 -5.77
N ILE A 372 15.71 17.66 -7.02
CA ILE A 372 15.31 16.90 -8.21
C ILE A 372 16.57 16.48 -8.96
N ARG A 373 16.77 15.18 -9.14
CA ARG A 373 17.98 14.66 -9.78
C ARG A 373 17.72 13.46 -10.68
N GLY A 374 18.50 13.36 -11.74
CA GLY A 374 18.45 12.28 -12.72
C GLY A 374 19.82 12.04 -13.35
N GLN A 375 20.02 10.88 -13.96
CA GLN A 375 21.20 10.68 -14.80
C GLN A 375 21.16 11.62 -16.00
N ARG A 376 19.96 11.79 -16.56
CA ARG A 376 19.61 12.95 -17.38
C ARG A 376 18.32 13.55 -16.86
N LEU A 377 18.26 14.88 -16.87
CA LEU A 377 17.11 15.62 -16.36
C LEU A 377 16.62 16.58 -17.43
N SER A 378 15.33 16.46 -17.77
CA SER A 378 14.65 17.39 -18.67
C SER A 378 13.48 18.03 -17.94
N LEU A 379 13.49 19.36 -17.88
CA LEU A 379 12.43 20.15 -17.28
C LEU A 379 11.81 21.02 -18.38
N SER A 380 10.52 20.82 -18.66
CA SER A 380 9.77 21.62 -19.64
C SER A 380 8.52 22.18 -18.98
N LEU A 381 8.59 23.42 -18.50
CA LEU A 381 7.53 24.03 -17.70
C LEU A 381 7.13 25.39 -18.26
N PHE A 382 5.85 25.58 -18.56
CA PHE A 382 5.38 26.81 -19.20
C PHE A 382 5.40 28.06 -18.31
N TYR A 383 5.33 27.91 -16.98
CA TYR A 383 5.09 29.05 -16.09
C TYR A 383 6.32 29.54 -15.32
N ASN A 384 6.71 28.88 -14.24
CA ASN A 384 7.82 29.36 -13.40
C ASN A 384 8.51 28.21 -12.67
N ILE A 385 9.83 28.31 -12.54
CA ILE A 385 10.68 27.40 -11.79
C ILE A 385 11.40 28.22 -10.73
N THR A 386 11.11 27.90 -9.47
CA THR A 386 11.71 28.55 -8.31
C THR A 386 12.55 27.55 -7.54
N VAL A 387 13.87 27.77 -7.52
CA VAL A 387 14.82 26.95 -6.77
C VAL A 387 15.27 27.75 -5.56
N GLY A 388 14.82 27.36 -4.38
CA GLY A 388 15.15 28.03 -3.12
C GLY A 388 16.62 27.84 -2.70
N PRO A 389 17.12 28.67 -1.76
CA PRO A 389 18.47 28.51 -1.22
C PRO A 389 18.69 27.12 -0.61
N GLY A 390 19.75 26.44 -1.05
CA GLY A 390 20.10 25.07 -0.61
C GLY A 390 19.30 23.95 -1.27
N SER A 391 18.39 24.26 -2.21
CA SER A 391 17.76 23.27 -3.08
C SER A 391 18.66 22.93 -4.27
N LEU A 392 18.46 21.77 -4.88
CA LEU A 392 19.32 21.26 -5.96
C LEU A 392 18.49 20.73 -7.13
N LEU A 393 18.83 21.19 -8.34
CA LEU A 393 18.50 20.54 -9.60
C LEU A 393 19.79 19.95 -10.17
N GLN A 394 19.85 18.64 -10.37
CA GLN A 394 21.10 17.95 -10.71
C GLN A 394 20.94 16.96 -11.85
N ALA A 395 21.76 17.14 -12.89
CA ALA A 395 22.15 16.08 -13.81
C ALA A 395 23.50 16.43 -14.47
N PRO A 396 24.40 15.46 -14.73
CA PRO A 396 24.26 14.05 -14.38
C PRO A 396 24.43 13.81 -12.87
N LEU A 397 24.17 12.58 -12.43
CA LEU A 397 24.46 12.17 -11.06
C LEU A 397 25.98 12.22 -10.79
N ASP A 398 26.34 12.63 -9.57
CA ASP A 398 27.73 12.85 -9.17
C ASP A 398 28.39 11.64 -8.49
N ASP A 399 27.67 10.53 -8.33
CA ASP A 399 28.20 9.31 -7.73
C ASP A 399 29.00 8.45 -8.73
N ASP A 400 30.04 7.80 -8.22
CA ASP A 400 30.96 6.99 -9.03
C ASP A 400 30.28 5.80 -9.72
N ALA A 401 29.22 5.25 -9.12
CA ALA A 401 28.46 4.14 -9.71
C ALA A 401 27.74 4.62 -10.98
N SER A 402 26.99 5.72 -10.91
CA SER A 402 26.31 6.33 -12.05
C SER A 402 27.27 6.74 -13.18
N ARG A 403 28.41 7.34 -12.83
CA ARG A 403 29.46 7.68 -13.80
C ARG A 403 30.01 6.45 -14.51
N SER A 404 30.26 5.36 -13.78
CA SER A 404 30.78 4.12 -14.34
C SER A 404 29.78 3.44 -15.30
N VAL A 405 28.48 3.48 -14.99
CA VAL A 405 27.41 2.91 -15.84
C VAL A 405 27.31 3.66 -17.17
N VAL A 406 27.28 4.99 -17.12
CA VAL A 406 27.23 5.80 -18.35
C VAL A 406 28.50 5.63 -19.19
N THR A 407 29.68 5.66 -18.56
CA THR A 407 30.95 5.47 -19.26
C THR A 407 31.04 4.10 -19.92
N LYS A 408 30.64 3.02 -19.23
CA LYS A 408 30.57 1.67 -19.82
C LYS A 408 29.59 1.59 -20.98
N SER A 409 28.41 2.19 -20.85
CA SER A 409 27.37 2.13 -21.89
C SER A 409 27.73 2.90 -23.17
N LEU A 410 28.44 4.02 -23.06
CA LEU A 410 28.74 4.93 -24.19
C LEU A 410 30.13 4.76 -24.78
N CYS A 411 31.14 4.42 -23.96
CA CYS A 411 32.54 4.37 -24.40
C CYS A 411 33.06 2.94 -24.58
N GLU A 412 32.52 1.96 -23.85
CA GLU A 412 33.01 0.58 -23.85
C GLU A 412 32.07 -0.40 -24.57
N SER A 413 30.84 0.01 -24.89
CA SER A 413 29.90 -0.81 -25.66
C SER A 413 30.08 -0.63 -27.17
N GLN A 414 30.06 -1.74 -27.92
CA GLN A 414 30.01 -1.73 -29.39
C GLN A 414 28.59 -1.49 -29.94
N THR A 415 27.58 -1.39 -29.07
CA THR A 415 26.18 -1.12 -29.47
C THR A 415 25.95 0.38 -29.63
N CYS A 416 25.22 0.78 -30.67
CA CYS A 416 24.87 2.19 -30.88
C CYS A 416 24.09 2.74 -29.66
N PRO A 417 24.40 3.95 -29.17
CA PRO A 417 23.66 4.58 -28.08
C PRO A 417 22.15 4.56 -28.33
N ILE A 418 21.36 4.20 -27.32
CA ILE A 418 19.90 4.10 -27.45
C ILE A 418 19.28 5.42 -27.95
N ASP A 419 19.88 6.57 -27.59
CA ASP A 419 19.46 7.90 -28.04
C ASP A 419 19.47 8.08 -29.57
N LEU A 420 20.25 7.26 -30.28
CA LEU A 420 20.33 7.23 -31.74
C LEU A 420 19.42 6.16 -32.35
N ILE A 421 19.00 5.15 -31.58
CA ILE A 421 18.16 4.03 -32.02
C ILE A 421 16.67 4.30 -31.73
N THR A 422 16.37 4.88 -30.57
CA THR A 422 15.06 5.35 -30.14
C THR A 422 15.11 6.87 -29.97
N PRO A 423 14.91 7.65 -31.05
CA PRO A 423 14.70 9.08 -30.90
C PRO A 423 13.54 9.34 -29.93
N PRO A 424 13.50 10.49 -29.24
CA PRO A 424 12.43 10.80 -28.31
C PRO A 424 11.06 10.60 -28.96
N ASP A 425 10.24 9.69 -28.43
CA ASP A 425 8.81 9.60 -28.78
C ASP A 425 8.06 10.89 -28.43
N ASP A 426 8.65 11.70 -27.55
CA ASP A 426 8.09 12.92 -27.01
C ASP A 426 8.97 14.13 -27.38
N CYS A 427 8.43 15.03 -28.21
CA CYS A 427 9.13 16.25 -28.66
C CYS A 427 9.53 17.18 -27.50
N HIS A 428 9.04 16.91 -26.29
CA HIS A 428 9.35 17.65 -25.08
C HIS A 428 10.67 17.24 -24.41
N VAL A 429 11.29 16.12 -24.79
CA VAL A 429 12.48 15.59 -24.07
C VAL A 429 13.71 15.55 -24.96
N ASN A 430 14.66 16.45 -24.71
CA ASN A 430 15.96 16.42 -25.38
C ASN A 430 16.94 15.49 -24.63
N TYR A 431 17.13 14.28 -25.15
CA TYR A 431 18.05 13.30 -24.56
C TYR A 431 19.53 13.53 -24.91
N THR A 432 19.87 14.51 -25.76
CA THR A 432 21.28 14.75 -26.17
C THR A 432 22.12 15.46 -25.10
N LEU A 433 21.47 16.16 -24.16
CA LEU A 433 22.11 16.87 -23.06
C LEU A 433 21.86 16.15 -21.73
N SER A 434 22.80 16.23 -20.79
CA SER A 434 22.60 15.70 -19.44
C SER A 434 21.53 16.48 -18.67
N PHE A 435 21.40 17.78 -18.93
CA PHE A 435 20.42 18.66 -18.32
C PHE A 435 19.80 19.57 -19.38
N SER A 436 18.47 19.61 -19.45
CA SER A 436 17.72 20.55 -20.31
C SER A 436 16.64 21.26 -19.50
N LEU A 437 16.49 22.55 -19.76
CA LEU A 437 15.49 23.44 -19.16
C LEU A 437 14.83 24.22 -20.30
N GLN A 438 13.52 24.05 -20.46
CA GLN A 438 12.71 24.72 -21.47
C GLN A 438 11.55 25.49 -20.86
#